data_AF-A0A966Q9X4-F1
#
_entry.id   AF-A0A966Q9X4-F1
#
_cell.length_a   1.000
_cell.length_b   1.000
_cell.length_c   1.000
_cell.angle_alpha   90.00
_cell.angle_beta   90.00
_cell.angle_gamma   90.00
#
_symmetry.space_group_name_H-M   'P 1'
#
loop_
_entity.id
_entity.type
_entity.pdbx_description
1 polymer ?
#
loop_
_entity_poly.entity_id
_entity_poly.type
_entity_poly.pdbx_seq_one_letter_code
_entity_poly.pdbx_strand_id
1 'polypeptide(L)'
;MQRTKPLYWLLLPVLLFISAASFWATAHYGPIGKASSATADCANLRILIVAEEAQGKPRWQEYRSLVTQLGTLPENSAARAPLVEQIAGALIDVLGHDLTIYKEMNTYPSCVLMDKRKDLPTMITETESAINFLNGSKDIDGNFFDPKLGTWNSSYYAEYLSAIDFLKESSSSSASK
;
A
#
# COMPACT_ATOMS: atom_id res chain seq x y z
N MET A 1 -34.31 22.26 2.35
CA MET A 1 -32.96 21.96 1.82
C MET A 1 -32.16 21.24 2.90
N GLN A 2 -32.26 19.92 2.97
CA GLN A 2 -31.41 19.11 3.85
C GLN A 2 -30.14 18.76 3.10
N ARG A 3 -29.03 19.35 3.53
CA ARG A 3 -27.69 19.09 3.04
C ARG A 3 -27.27 17.74 3.60
N THR A 4 -27.59 16.66 2.89
CA THR A 4 -27.06 15.32 3.17
C THR A 4 -25.56 15.40 2.99
N LYS A 5 -24.80 15.49 4.08
CA LYS A 5 -23.36 15.24 4.05
C LYS A 5 -23.19 13.83 3.45
N PRO A 6 -22.42 13.64 2.37
CA PRO A 6 -22.25 12.31 1.82
C PRO A 6 -21.52 11.47 2.87
N LEU A 7 -22.28 10.56 3.51
CA LEU A 7 -21.81 9.55 4.47
C LEU A 7 -20.85 8.52 3.83
N TYR A 8 -20.49 8.69 2.56
CA TYR A 8 -19.88 7.69 1.68
C TYR A 8 -18.37 7.47 1.89
N TRP A 9 -17.70 8.29 2.71
CA TRP A 9 -16.26 8.19 2.96
C TRP A 9 -15.88 7.44 4.26
N LEU A 10 -16.86 7.01 5.06
CA LEU A 10 -16.59 6.46 6.40
C LEU A 10 -16.21 4.98 6.43
N LEU A 11 -16.50 4.21 5.37
CA LEU A 11 -16.27 2.76 5.36
C LEU A 11 -14.92 2.34 4.73
N LEU A 12 -14.26 3.26 4.00
CA LEU A 12 -12.99 2.99 3.30
C LEU A 12 -11.69 3.20 4.09
N PRO A 13 -11.58 3.97 5.20
CA PRO A 13 -10.25 4.26 5.76
C PRO A 13 -9.75 3.23 6.76
N VAL A 14 -10.58 2.32 7.30
CA VAL A 14 -10.15 1.53 8.47
C VAL A 14 -9.38 0.27 8.10
N LEU A 15 -9.69 -0.40 6.99
CA LEU A 15 -9.05 -1.68 6.65
C LEU A 15 -7.65 -1.50 6.01
N LEU A 16 -7.51 -0.53 5.10
CA LEU A 16 -6.23 -0.23 4.44
C LEU A 16 -5.18 0.45 5.32
N PHE A 17 -5.60 1.20 6.35
CA PHE A 17 -4.66 1.80 7.32
C PHE A 17 -3.92 0.76 8.15
N ILE A 18 -4.57 -0.39 8.40
CA ILE A 18 -4.10 -1.36 9.39
C ILE A 18 -3.32 -2.48 8.71
N SER A 19 -3.64 -2.86 7.47
CA SER A 19 -3.04 -4.05 6.86
C SER A 19 -1.60 -3.82 6.37
N ALA A 20 -1.31 -2.73 5.63
CA ALA A 20 0.04 -2.45 5.17
C ALA A 20 1.00 -2.09 6.33
N ALA A 21 0.58 -1.21 7.25
CA ALA A 21 1.44 -0.73 8.34
C ALA A 21 1.79 -1.84 9.37
N SER A 22 0.86 -2.75 9.66
CA SER A 22 1.09 -3.79 10.68
C SER A 22 1.92 -4.97 10.17
N PHE A 23 2.02 -5.15 8.85
CA PHE A 23 2.75 -6.27 8.27
C PHE A 23 4.26 -6.10 8.39
N TRP A 24 4.73 -4.90 8.03
CA TRP A 24 6.16 -4.58 7.98
C TRP A 24 6.81 -4.59 9.37
N ALA A 25 6.06 -4.27 10.44
CA ALA A 25 6.58 -4.26 11.81
C ALA A 25 6.95 -5.65 12.36
N THR A 26 6.56 -6.74 11.68
CA THR A 26 6.62 -8.10 12.24
C THR A 26 6.80 -9.16 11.16
N ALA A 27 7.64 -8.90 10.14
CA ALA A 27 8.08 -9.90 9.17
C ALA A 27 9.60 -10.11 9.26
N HIS A 28 10.05 -11.01 10.13
CA HIS A 28 11.38 -11.62 10.06
C HIS A 28 11.47 -12.49 8.81
N TYR A 29 12.46 -12.17 7.97
CA TYR A 29 12.84 -12.96 6.81
C TYR A 29 14.13 -13.71 7.14
N GLY A 30 14.09 -15.04 7.18
CA GLY A 30 15.28 -15.85 7.44
C GLY A 30 15.00 -17.35 7.47
N PRO A 31 15.92 -18.20 7.00
CA PRO A 31 15.73 -19.65 6.98
C PRO A 31 15.78 -20.25 8.39
N ILE A 32 14.80 -21.08 8.74
CA ILE A 32 14.90 -22.02 9.86
C ILE A 32 15.42 -23.35 9.28
N GLY A 33 16.75 -23.52 9.18
CA GLY A 33 17.39 -24.77 8.73
C GLY A 33 18.33 -24.64 7.51
N LYS A 34 19.08 -25.71 7.22
CA LYS A 34 20.26 -25.77 6.31
C LYS A 34 20.01 -25.19 4.90
N ALA A 35 21.09 -24.65 4.31
CA ALA A 35 21.13 -24.07 2.96
C ALA A 35 20.55 -25.04 1.90
N SER A 36 19.42 -24.64 1.32
CA SER A 36 18.66 -25.34 0.28
C SER A 36 18.16 -24.32 -0.75
N SER A 37 17.47 -24.75 -1.81
CA SER A 37 16.79 -23.85 -2.77
C SER A 37 15.97 -22.75 -2.09
N ALA A 38 15.39 -23.04 -0.92
CA ALA A 38 14.68 -22.07 -0.10
C ALA A 38 15.53 -20.85 0.31
N THR A 39 16.85 -20.98 0.48
CA THR A 39 17.73 -19.84 0.77
C THR A 39 17.88 -18.92 -0.44
N ALA A 40 17.98 -19.49 -1.65
CA ALA A 40 18.01 -18.71 -2.89
C ALA A 40 16.66 -18.04 -3.15
N ASP A 41 15.56 -18.76 -2.93
CA ASP A 41 14.20 -18.22 -3.08
C ASP A 41 13.95 -17.04 -2.13
N CYS A 42 14.35 -17.14 -0.86
CA CYS A 42 14.22 -16.02 0.07
C CYS A 42 15.16 -14.86 -0.27
N ALA A 43 16.34 -15.12 -0.84
CA ALA A 43 17.24 -14.07 -1.31
C ALA A 43 16.64 -13.32 -2.52
N ASN A 44 16.04 -14.05 -3.47
CA ASN A 44 15.36 -13.48 -4.63
C ASN A 44 14.14 -12.66 -4.21
N LEU A 45 13.31 -13.17 -3.30
CA LEU A 45 12.20 -12.43 -2.70
C LEU A 45 12.68 -11.11 -2.09
N ARG A 46 13.79 -11.14 -1.34
CA ARG A 46 14.37 -9.92 -0.76
C ARG A 46 14.81 -8.92 -1.83
N ILE A 47 15.45 -9.38 -2.90
CA ILE A 47 15.86 -8.51 -4.01
C ILE A 47 14.64 -7.85 -4.65
N LEU A 48 13.58 -8.62 -4.90
CA LEU A 48 12.32 -8.11 -5.45
C LEU A 48 11.72 -7.05 -4.54
N ILE A 49 11.58 -7.32 -3.23
CA ILE A 49 11.03 -6.36 -2.27
C ILE A 49 11.82 -5.04 -2.31
N VAL A 50 13.15 -5.10 -2.30
CA VAL A 50 14.00 -3.89 -2.38
C VAL A 50 13.79 -3.14 -3.70
N ALA A 51 13.67 -3.84 -4.82
CA ALA A 51 13.47 -3.23 -6.13
C ALA A 51 12.07 -2.58 -6.27
N GLU A 52 11.03 -3.24 -5.77
CA GLU A 52 9.66 -2.73 -5.77
C GLU A 52 9.54 -1.51 -4.84
N GLU A 53 10.14 -1.55 -3.63
CA GLU A 53 10.14 -0.39 -2.74
C GLU A 53 10.91 0.80 -3.30
N ALA A 54 12.04 0.57 -3.96
CA ALA A 54 12.81 1.62 -4.60
C ALA A 54 12.01 2.36 -5.69
N GLN A 55 11.06 1.66 -6.33
CA GLN A 55 10.17 2.22 -7.36
C GLN A 55 8.89 2.81 -6.75
N GLY A 56 8.31 2.16 -5.73
CA GLY A 56 7.09 2.60 -5.07
C GLY A 56 7.26 3.84 -4.18
N LYS A 57 8.40 3.99 -3.49
CA LYS A 57 8.63 5.12 -2.58
C LYS A 57 8.56 6.49 -3.28
N PRO A 58 9.17 6.72 -4.45
CA PRO A 58 8.98 7.95 -5.22
C PRO A 58 7.52 8.20 -5.60
N ARG A 59 6.76 7.16 -5.97
CA ARG A 59 5.32 7.27 -6.29
C ARG A 59 4.49 7.66 -5.08
N TRP A 60 4.84 7.13 -3.90
CA TRP A 60 4.20 7.53 -2.66
C TRP A 60 4.51 9.00 -2.31
N GLN A 61 5.75 9.46 -2.53
CA GLN A 61 6.10 10.87 -2.34
C GLN A 61 5.31 11.79 -3.28
N GLU A 62 5.18 11.40 -4.54
CA GLU A 62 4.33 12.09 -5.53
C GLU A 62 2.87 12.15 -5.06
N TYR A 63 2.29 11.01 -4.68
CA TYR A 63 0.96 10.93 -4.08
C TYR A 63 0.79 11.91 -2.91
N ARG A 64 1.71 11.90 -1.94
CA ARG A 64 1.64 12.79 -0.76
C ARG A 64 1.76 14.26 -1.13
N SER A 65 2.59 14.58 -2.11
CA SER A 65 2.72 15.94 -2.65
C SER A 65 1.40 16.42 -3.25
N LEU A 66 0.76 15.59 -4.08
CA LEU A 66 -0.54 15.91 -4.71
C LEU A 66 -1.66 16.06 -3.67
N VAL A 67 -1.71 15.21 -2.65
CA VAL A 67 -2.67 15.34 -1.53
C VAL A 67 -2.46 16.65 -0.76
N THR A 68 -1.20 17.02 -0.53
CA THR A 68 -0.86 18.29 0.13
C THR A 68 -1.31 19.46 -0.74
N GLN A 69 -1.05 19.42 -2.04
CA GLN A 69 -1.49 20.43 -3.01
C GLN A 69 -3.02 20.56 -3.02
N LEU A 70 -3.76 19.46 -2.99
CA LEU A 70 -5.23 19.47 -2.93
C LEU A 70 -5.75 20.18 -1.67
N GLY A 71 -5.05 20.03 -0.54
CA GLY A 71 -5.34 20.72 0.71
C GLY A 71 -5.18 22.24 0.65
N THR A 72 -4.40 22.75 -0.31
CA THR A 72 -4.22 24.20 -0.53
C THR A 72 -5.29 24.82 -1.43
N LEU A 73 -6.06 24.01 -2.17
CA LEU A 73 -7.09 24.49 -3.09
C LEU A 73 -8.42 24.73 -2.37
N PRO A 74 -9.13 25.85 -2.65
CA PRO A 74 -10.50 26.06 -2.16
C PRO A 74 -11.43 24.92 -2.57
N GLU A 75 -12.39 24.53 -1.71
CA GLU A 75 -13.30 23.39 -1.95
C GLU A 75 -14.08 23.46 -3.28
N ASN A 76 -14.35 24.67 -3.78
CA ASN A 76 -15.08 24.93 -5.02
C ASN A 76 -14.16 25.13 -6.24
N SER A 77 -12.86 24.90 -6.11
CA SER A 77 -11.90 25.08 -7.20
C SER A 77 -12.09 24.01 -8.29
N ALA A 78 -12.21 24.46 -9.55
CA ALA A 78 -12.26 23.58 -10.71
C ALA A 78 -10.98 22.75 -10.89
N ALA A 79 -9.87 23.15 -10.27
CA ALA A 79 -8.61 22.41 -10.32
C ALA A 79 -8.60 21.16 -9.41
N ARG A 80 -9.61 20.97 -8.54
CA ARG A 80 -9.64 19.83 -7.61
C ARG A 80 -9.89 18.51 -8.32
N ALA A 81 -10.86 18.45 -9.23
CA ALA A 81 -11.20 17.23 -9.96
C ALA A 81 -10.00 16.62 -10.72
N PRO A 82 -9.29 17.36 -11.60
CA PRO A 82 -8.12 16.81 -12.29
C PRO A 82 -6.95 16.49 -11.33
N LEU A 83 -6.88 17.14 -10.17
CA LEU A 83 -5.88 16.82 -9.16
C LEU A 83 -6.22 15.51 -8.41
N VAL A 84 -7.51 15.27 -8.11
CA VAL A 84 -7.98 14.02 -7.52
C VAL A 84 -7.77 12.83 -8.45
N GLU A 85 -7.95 13.03 -9.76
CA GLU A 85 -7.62 12.00 -10.76
C GLU A 85 -6.12 11.64 -10.74
N GLN A 86 -5.23 12.64 -10.64
CA GLN A 86 -3.79 12.41 -10.48
C GLN A 86 -3.45 11.72 -9.16
N ILE A 87 -4.10 12.10 -8.06
CA ILE A 87 -3.92 11.46 -6.75
C ILE A 87 -4.28 9.97 -6.83
N ALA A 88 -5.41 9.63 -7.46
CA ALA A 88 -5.85 8.25 -7.63
C ALA A 88 -4.85 7.45 -8.49
N GLY A 89 -4.38 8.02 -9.60
CA GLY A 89 -3.36 7.39 -10.45
C GLY A 89 -2.05 7.11 -9.71
N ALA A 90 -1.51 8.11 -9.01
CA ALA A 90 -0.27 7.95 -8.24
C ALA A 90 -0.42 6.89 -7.13
N LEU A 91 -1.58 6.80 -6.49
CA LEU A 91 -1.84 5.79 -5.48
C LEU A 91 -2.04 4.39 -6.06
N ILE A 92 -2.69 4.25 -7.23
CA ILE A 92 -2.78 2.97 -7.94
C ILE A 92 -1.37 2.43 -8.22
N ASP A 93 -0.44 3.28 -8.65
CA ASP A 93 0.95 2.88 -8.89
C ASP A 93 1.62 2.36 -7.61
N VAL A 94 1.47 3.07 -6.48
CA VAL A 94 2.00 2.63 -5.17
C VAL A 94 1.41 1.27 -4.77
N LEU A 95 0.09 1.13 -4.83
CA LEU A 95 -0.61 -0.10 -4.50
C LEU A 95 -0.23 -1.26 -5.44
N GLY A 96 0.11 -0.97 -6.70
CA GLY A 96 0.60 -1.96 -7.65
C GLY A 96 1.94 -2.56 -7.25
N HIS A 97 2.86 -1.73 -6.73
CA HIS A 97 4.13 -2.20 -6.16
C HIS A 97 3.89 -3.04 -4.90
N ASP A 98 3.05 -2.58 -3.98
CA ASP A 98 2.68 -3.34 -2.78
C ASP A 98 2.05 -4.69 -3.13
N LEU A 99 1.13 -4.71 -4.11
CA LEU A 99 0.47 -5.93 -4.56
C LEU A 99 1.47 -6.95 -5.14
N THR A 100 2.46 -6.48 -5.90
CA THR A 100 3.52 -7.32 -6.45
C THR A 100 4.32 -7.98 -5.33
N ILE A 101 4.71 -7.21 -4.31
CA ILE A 101 5.39 -7.72 -3.13
C ILE A 101 4.51 -8.75 -2.39
N TYR A 102 3.23 -8.45 -2.16
CA TYR A 102 2.32 -9.33 -1.43
C TYR A 102 2.10 -10.66 -2.15
N LYS A 103 1.95 -10.63 -3.47
CA LYS A 103 1.84 -11.83 -4.30
C LYS A 103 3.10 -12.68 -4.25
N GLU A 104 4.27 -12.06 -4.35
CA GLU A 104 5.55 -12.79 -4.29
C GLU A 104 5.76 -13.42 -2.91
N MET A 105 5.44 -12.70 -1.83
CA MET A 105 5.46 -13.24 -0.48
C MET A 105 4.52 -14.42 -0.29
N ASN A 106 3.35 -14.40 -0.96
CA ASN A 106 2.39 -15.50 -0.91
C ASN A 106 2.85 -16.72 -1.73
N THR A 107 3.68 -16.53 -2.75
CA THR A 107 4.36 -17.61 -3.48
C THR A 107 5.42 -18.30 -2.62
N TYR A 108 6.14 -17.54 -1.78
CA TYR A 108 7.21 -18.04 -0.91
C TYR A 108 6.88 -17.89 0.59
N PRO A 109 5.81 -18.53 1.09
CA PRO A 109 5.36 -18.32 2.47
C PRO A 109 6.43 -18.74 3.49
N SER A 110 7.29 -19.72 3.16
CA SER A 110 8.42 -20.13 4.02
C SER A 110 9.39 -19.00 4.35
N CYS A 111 9.50 -17.98 3.49
CA CYS A 111 10.36 -16.82 3.67
C CYS A 111 9.72 -15.73 4.54
N VAL A 112 8.40 -15.80 4.78
CA VAL A 112 7.61 -14.83 5.54
C VAL A 112 7.40 -15.36 6.96
N LEU A 113 7.27 -14.47 7.94
CA LEU A 113 6.89 -14.88 9.30
C LEU A 113 5.55 -15.61 9.34
N MET A 114 5.47 -16.67 10.15
CA MET A 114 4.26 -17.48 10.27
C MET A 114 3.02 -16.67 10.61
N ASP A 115 3.12 -15.74 11.57
CA ASP A 115 1.99 -14.91 12.01
C ASP A 115 1.50 -13.94 10.95
N LYS A 116 2.28 -13.75 9.88
CA LYS A 116 2.00 -12.85 8.75
C LYS A 116 1.48 -13.56 7.52
N ARG A 117 1.85 -14.83 7.33
CA ARG A 117 1.37 -15.64 6.20
C ARG A 117 -0.16 -15.67 6.11
N LYS A 118 -0.85 -15.72 7.25
CA LYS A 118 -2.32 -15.75 7.31
C LYS A 118 -2.99 -14.45 6.83
N ASP A 119 -2.28 -13.33 6.89
CA ASP A 119 -2.84 -12.02 6.52
C ASP A 119 -2.61 -11.72 5.03
N LEU A 120 -1.63 -12.37 4.38
CA LEU A 120 -1.25 -12.14 2.97
C LEU A 120 -2.43 -12.27 1.98
N PRO A 121 -3.29 -13.31 2.03
CA PRO A 121 -4.40 -13.40 1.08
C PRO A 121 -5.38 -12.24 1.21
N THR A 122 -5.62 -11.78 2.44
CA THR A 122 -6.48 -10.62 2.71
C THR A 122 -5.85 -9.35 2.18
N MET A 123 -4.55 -9.14 2.41
CA MET A 123 -3.82 -7.98 1.87
C MET A 123 -3.84 -7.93 0.35
N ILE A 124 -3.61 -9.06 -0.32
CA ILE A 124 -3.70 -9.16 -1.79
C ILE A 124 -5.10 -8.76 -2.25
N THR A 125 -6.14 -9.32 -1.63
CA THR A 125 -7.54 -9.07 -1.99
C THR A 125 -7.94 -7.62 -1.76
N GLU A 126 -7.57 -7.04 -0.61
CA GLU A 126 -7.85 -5.65 -0.27
C GLU A 126 -7.13 -4.68 -1.22
N THR A 127 -5.84 -4.92 -1.51
CA THR A 127 -5.06 -4.09 -2.43
C THR A 127 -5.61 -4.18 -3.86
N GLU A 128 -5.96 -5.37 -4.35
CA GLU A 128 -6.63 -5.52 -5.65
C GLU A 128 -7.97 -4.81 -5.69
N SER A 129 -8.78 -4.94 -4.63
CA SER A 129 -10.07 -4.26 -4.53
C SER A 129 -9.90 -2.74 -4.55
N ALA A 130 -8.91 -2.21 -3.86
CA ALA A 130 -8.61 -0.79 -3.82
C ALA A 130 -8.18 -0.25 -5.19
N ILE A 131 -7.28 -0.97 -5.88
CA ILE A 131 -6.88 -0.62 -7.25
C ILE A 131 -8.10 -0.63 -8.18
N ASN A 132 -8.92 -1.67 -8.11
CA ASN A 132 -10.11 -1.81 -8.96
C ASN A 132 -11.18 -0.75 -8.67
N PHE A 133 -11.28 -0.29 -7.43
CA PHE A 133 -12.14 0.83 -7.08
C PHE A 133 -11.61 2.14 -7.65
N LEU A 134 -10.34 2.46 -7.42
CA LEU A 134 -9.71 3.71 -7.86
C LEU A 134 -9.64 3.84 -9.39
N ASN A 135 -9.48 2.73 -10.11
CA ASN A 135 -9.50 2.73 -11.58
C ASN A 135 -10.91 2.70 -12.19
N GLY A 136 -11.96 2.63 -11.37
CA GLY A 136 -13.36 2.62 -11.78
C GLY A 136 -13.86 1.28 -12.36
N SER A 137 -13.08 0.20 -12.27
CA SER A 137 -13.47 -1.11 -12.81
C SER A 137 -14.42 -1.90 -11.89
N LYS A 138 -14.41 -1.62 -10.58
CA LYS A 138 -15.33 -2.21 -9.61
C LYS A 138 -15.88 -1.16 -8.64
N ASP A 139 -17.11 -1.35 -8.24
CA ASP A 139 -17.71 -0.58 -7.15
C ASP A 139 -17.33 -1.16 -5.77
N ILE A 140 -17.46 -0.32 -4.75
CA ILE A 140 -17.52 -0.74 -3.35
C ILE A 140 -18.89 -0.33 -2.82
N ASP A 141 -19.67 -1.31 -2.36
CA ASP A 141 -21.03 -1.12 -1.85
C ASP A 141 -21.95 -0.36 -2.83
N GLY A 142 -21.85 -0.63 -4.13
CA GLY A 142 -22.65 0.02 -5.17
C GLY A 142 -22.14 1.39 -5.61
N ASN A 143 -21.00 1.86 -5.08
CA ASN A 143 -20.42 3.16 -5.41
C ASN A 143 -19.10 3.01 -6.18
N PHE A 144 -18.99 3.70 -7.31
CA PHE A 144 -17.73 3.82 -8.05
C PHE A 144 -16.92 5.03 -7.57
N PHE A 145 -15.61 4.97 -7.73
CA PHE A 145 -14.76 6.13 -7.56
C PHE A 145 -15.09 7.19 -8.62
N ASP A 146 -15.41 8.40 -8.19
CA ASP A 146 -15.64 9.55 -9.07
C ASP A 146 -14.69 10.71 -8.74
N PRO A 147 -13.62 10.91 -9.52
CA PRO A 147 -12.69 12.01 -9.30
C PRO A 147 -13.31 13.38 -9.54
N LYS A 148 -14.44 13.48 -10.27
CA LYS A 148 -15.11 14.75 -10.59
C LYS A 148 -15.69 15.44 -9.36
N LEU A 149 -15.88 14.70 -8.27
CA LEU A 149 -16.28 15.27 -6.98
C LEU A 149 -15.18 16.16 -6.39
N GLY A 150 -13.92 16.03 -6.81
CA GLY A 150 -12.80 16.84 -6.31
C GLY A 150 -12.53 16.64 -4.81
N THR A 151 -13.02 15.54 -4.24
CA THR A 151 -12.84 15.17 -2.83
C THR A 151 -11.86 14.02 -2.70
N TRP A 152 -10.98 14.11 -1.70
CA TRP A 152 -10.05 13.04 -1.33
C TRP A 152 -9.96 12.97 0.19
N ASN A 153 -9.86 11.77 0.75
CA ASN A 153 -9.52 11.60 2.16
C ASN A 153 -7.99 11.69 2.33
N SER A 154 -7.50 12.81 2.85
CA SER A 154 -6.06 13.06 3.03
C SER A 154 -5.36 12.12 4.02
N SER A 155 -6.13 11.45 4.90
CA SER A 155 -5.59 10.42 5.77
C SER A 155 -5.33 9.11 5.03
N TYR A 156 -6.03 8.84 3.93
CA TYR A 156 -5.88 7.59 3.20
C TYR A 156 -4.40 7.37 2.84
N TYR A 157 -3.82 6.23 3.20
CA TYR A 157 -2.42 5.88 2.91
C TYR A 157 -1.42 7.00 3.31
N ALA A 158 -1.66 7.66 4.46
CA ALA A 158 -0.85 8.81 4.91
C ALA A 158 0.56 8.45 5.35
N GLU A 159 0.80 7.19 5.69
CA GLU A 159 2.07 6.66 6.13
C GLU A 159 2.61 5.65 5.13
N TYR A 160 3.93 5.66 4.94
CA TYR A 160 4.65 4.67 4.16
C TYR A 160 5.64 3.98 5.09
N LEU A 161 5.39 2.71 5.38
CA LEU A 161 6.34 1.89 6.11
C LEU A 161 7.24 1.18 5.11
N SER A 162 8.55 1.38 5.26
CA SER A 162 9.53 0.81 4.34
C SER A 162 10.13 -0.49 4.88
N ALA A 163 9.95 -1.55 4.11
CA ALA A 163 10.67 -2.81 4.22
C ALA A 163 12.19 -2.61 4.16
N ILE A 164 12.70 -1.72 3.31
CA ILE A 164 14.14 -1.40 3.21
C ILE A 164 14.66 -0.86 4.54
N ASP A 165 13.93 0.06 5.18
CA ASP A 165 14.35 0.65 6.46
C ASP A 165 14.40 -0.44 7.55
N PHE A 166 13.43 -1.37 7.55
CA PHE A 166 13.44 -2.54 8.42
C PHE A 166 14.58 -3.54 8.11
N LEU A 167 14.81 -3.84 6.83
CA LEU A 167 15.88 -4.76 6.39
C LEU A 167 17.28 -4.23 6.79
N LYS A 168 17.47 -2.91 6.81
CA LYS A 168 18.71 -2.28 7.28
C LYS A 168 18.90 -2.45 8.79
N GLU A 169 17.85 -2.27 9.59
CA GLU A 169 17.91 -2.53 11.05
C GLU A 169 18.19 -4.00 11.37
N SER A 170 17.68 -4.94 10.58
CA SER A 170 17.98 -6.37 10.79
C SER A 170 19.46 -6.71 10.60
N SER A 171 20.14 -6.05 9.65
CA SER A 171 21.57 -6.27 9.36
C SER A 171 22.53 -5.72 10.41
N SER A 172 22.12 -4.68 11.16
CA SER A 172 22.94 -4.13 12.25
C SER A 172 22.82 -4.97 13.53
N SER A 173 21.66 -5.59 13.77
CA SER A 173 21.46 -6.48 14.92
C SER A 173 22.18 -7.82 14.81
N SER A 174 22.44 -8.32 13.59
CA SER A 174 23.19 -9.56 13.35
C SER A 174 24.71 -9.41 13.48
N ALA A 175 25.23 -8.19 13.65
CA ALA A 175 26.66 -7.92 13.80
C ALA A 175 27.12 -7.81 15.27
N SER A 176 26.23 -8.07 16.23
CA SER A 176 26.54 -8.11 17.66
C SER A 176 26.08 -9.44 18.27
N LYS A 177 26.80 -10.52 17.95
CA LYS A 177 26.91 -11.73 18.77
C LYS A 177 28.21 -12.46 18.46
#